data_AF-A0A3S1F0K8-F1
#
_entry.id   AF-A0A3S1F0K8-F1
#
_cell.length_a   1.000
_cell.length_b   1.000
_cell.length_c   1.000
_cell.angle_alpha   90.00
_cell.angle_beta   90.00
_cell.angle_gamma   90.00
#
_symmetry.space_group_name_H-M   'P 1'
#
loop_
_entity.id
_entity.type
_entity.pdbx_description
1 polymer ?
#
loop_
_entity_poly.entity_id
_entity_poly.type
_entity_poly.pdbx_seq_one_letter_code
_entity_poly.pdbx_strand_id
1 'polypeptide(L)'
;ALVNLENGTARRLIKPGQVFNRIHCDDIAGALWHLIEDNRGGIFNVTDDLPAPPQDVVAYAAGLMGVTPPPEIPFETAQLSPMARSFYGENKRVANTAIKAAGYRFRFPDYRSAFDQMWSDGRWRDGEARSPMRS
;
A
#
# COMPACT_ATOMS: atom_id res chain seq x y z
N ALA A 1 1.57 -5.19 5.38
CA ALA A 1 2.83 -4.87 6.06
C ALA A 1 2.85 -5.49 7.45
N LEU A 2 1.83 -5.21 8.27
CA LEU A 2 1.63 -5.78 9.62
C LEU A 2 1.79 -7.32 9.65
N VAL A 3 1.03 -8.06 8.84
CA VAL A 3 1.14 -9.54 8.75
C VAL A 3 2.54 -10.01 8.35
N ASN A 4 3.21 -9.30 7.44
CA ASN A 4 4.57 -9.68 7.03
C ASN A 4 5.60 -9.41 8.13
N LEU A 5 5.38 -8.41 8.99
CA LEU A 5 6.21 -8.16 10.16
C LEU A 5 6.00 -9.26 11.20
N GLU A 6 4.75 -9.62 11.48
CA GLU A 6 4.41 -10.74 12.39
C GLU A 6 5.06 -12.05 11.92
N ASN A 7 5.07 -12.30 10.61
CA ASN A 7 5.67 -13.50 10.01
C ASN A 7 7.19 -13.41 9.78
N GLY A 8 7.85 -12.29 10.09
CA GLY A 8 9.29 -12.10 9.82
C GLY A 8 9.68 -12.05 8.33
N THR A 9 8.70 -11.89 7.43
CA THR A 9 8.90 -11.84 5.98
C THR A 9 8.98 -10.43 5.41
N ALA A 10 8.76 -9.39 6.23
CA ALA A 10 8.89 -8.00 5.82
C ALA A 10 10.32 -7.68 5.34
N ARG A 11 10.44 -6.83 4.32
CA ARG A 11 11.71 -6.38 3.74
C ARG A 11 11.62 -4.87 3.45
N ARG A 12 12.72 -4.14 3.67
CA ARG A 12 12.84 -2.72 3.33
C ARG A 12 13.85 -2.53 2.19
N LEU A 13 13.36 -2.67 0.97
CA LEU A 13 14.17 -2.51 -0.23
C LEU A 13 14.23 -1.04 -0.63
N ILE A 14 15.44 -0.50 -0.74
CA ILE A 14 15.68 0.93 -1.01
C ILE A 14 16.09 1.11 -2.46
N LYS A 15 15.17 1.65 -3.26
CA LYS A 15 15.45 2.17 -4.59
C LYS A 15 15.18 3.68 -4.59
N PRO A 16 16.19 4.55 -4.79
CA PRO A 16 16.00 5.99 -4.73
C PRO A 16 14.84 6.48 -5.62
N GLY A 17 13.96 7.29 -5.03
CA GLY A 17 12.80 7.89 -5.72
C GLY A 17 11.64 6.92 -6.03
N GLN A 18 11.76 5.63 -5.70
CA GLN A 18 10.71 4.64 -5.92
C GLN A 18 9.53 4.87 -4.96
N VAL A 19 8.33 4.95 -5.53
CA VAL A 19 7.08 5.01 -4.76
C VAL A 19 6.07 4.01 -5.31
N PHE A 20 5.13 3.61 -4.47
CA PHE A 20 3.97 2.84 -4.88
C PHE A 20 2.69 3.52 -4.40
N ASN A 21 1.69 3.51 -5.28
CA ASN A 21 0.32 3.88 -4.97
C ASN A 21 -0.32 2.75 -4.16
N ARG A 22 -1.19 3.09 -3.22
CA ARG A 22 -1.90 2.13 -2.36
C ARG A 22 -3.35 2.55 -2.24
N ILE A 23 -4.18 1.64 -1.78
CA ILE A 23 -5.58 1.91 -1.49
C ILE A 23 -6.05 0.91 -0.44
N HIS A 24 -6.86 1.38 0.51
CA HIS A 24 -7.52 0.50 1.45
C HIS A 24 -8.69 -0.22 0.77
N CYS A 25 -8.93 -1.49 1.12
CA CYS A 25 -10.00 -2.30 0.50
C CYS A 25 -11.39 -1.63 0.63
N ASP A 26 -11.72 -1.11 1.82
CA ASP A 26 -12.99 -0.41 2.06
C ASP A 26 -13.16 0.83 1.15
N ASP A 27 -12.08 1.49 0.75
CA ASP A 27 -12.17 2.61 -0.18
C ASP A 27 -12.33 2.18 -1.64
N ILE A 28 -11.90 0.97 -2.01
CA ILE A 28 -12.25 0.38 -3.31
C ILE A 28 -13.77 0.12 -3.34
N ALA A 29 -14.30 -0.52 -2.30
CA ALA A 29 -15.71 -0.82 -2.19
C ALA A 29 -16.57 0.46 -2.14
N GLY A 30 -16.16 1.44 -1.34
CA GLY A 30 -16.83 2.74 -1.23
C GLY A 30 -16.83 3.50 -2.56
N ALA A 31 -15.69 3.58 -3.26
CA ALA A 31 -15.61 4.25 -4.55
C ALA A 31 -16.49 3.56 -5.61
N LEU A 32 -16.53 2.23 -5.62
CA LEU A 32 -17.40 1.48 -6.53
C LEU A 32 -18.88 1.76 -6.25
N TRP A 33 -19.29 1.70 -4.97
CA TRP A 33 -20.67 1.98 -4.58
C TRP A 33 -21.10 3.40 -4.95
N HIS A 34 -20.27 4.39 -4.65
CA HIS A 34 -20.47 5.80 -5.00
C HIS A 34 -20.71 6.01 -6.50
N LEU A 35 -19.91 5.35 -7.35
CA LEU A 35 -20.07 5.45 -8.80
C LEU A 35 -21.35 4.77 -9.31
N ILE A 36 -21.77 3.67 -8.68
CA ILE A 36 -23.00 2.94 -9.04
C ILE A 36 -24.23 3.76 -8.67
N GLU A 37 -24.28 4.38 -7.48
CA GLU A 37 -25.42 5.17 -7.01
C GLU A 37 -25.78 6.32 -7.98
N ASP A 38 -24.76 6.99 -8.52
CA ASP A 38 -24.92 8.07 -9.50
C ASP A 38 -24.96 7.57 -10.96
N ASN A 39 -24.92 6.25 -11.20
CA ASN A 39 -24.81 5.62 -12.53
C ASN A 39 -23.69 6.25 -13.40
N ARG A 40 -22.52 6.51 -12.79
CA ARG A 40 -21.38 7.17 -13.44
C ARG A 40 -20.49 6.16 -14.14
N GLY A 41 -20.48 6.20 -15.47
CA GLY A 41 -19.50 5.49 -16.30
C GLY A 41 -18.18 6.26 -16.45
N GLY A 42 -17.09 5.54 -16.72
CA GLY A 42 -15.79 6.14 -17.02
C GLY A 42 -14.62 5.35 -16.45
N ILE A 43 -13.41 5.90 -16.62
CA ILE A 43 -12.18 5.36 -16.03
C ILE A 43 -11.82 6.22 -14.83
N PHE A 44 -11.74 5.59 -13.65
CA PHE A 44 -11.42 6.24 -12.39
C PHE A 44 -10.23 5.55 -11.74
N ASN A 45 -9.18 6.30 -11.44
CA ASN A 45 -8.08 5.80 -10.63
C ASN A 45 -8.49 5.82 -9.15
N VAL A 46 -8.49 4.65 -8.52
CA VAL A 46 -8.79 4.52 -7.10
C VAL A 46 -7.48 4.21 -6.36
N THR A 47 -6.87 5.27 -5.86
CA THR A 47 -5.65 5.26 -5.03
C THR A 47 -5.80 6.30 -3.93
N ASP A 48 -5.13 6.06 -2.80
CA ASP A 48 -4.95 7.06 -1.74
C ASP A 48 -4.13 8.27 -2.24
N ASP A 49 -3.98 9.28 -1.37
CA ASP A 49 -3.34 10.56 -1.70
C ASP A 49 -1.82 10.53 -1.52
N LEU A 50 -1.26 9.45 -0.97
CA LEU A 50 0.12 9.41 -0.53
C LEU A 50 0.89 8.24 -1.17
N PRO A 51 1.31 8.39 -2.45
CA PRO A 51 2.30 7.50 -3.04
C PRO A 51 3.57 7.50 -2.18
N ALA A 52 3.84 6.37 -1.54
CA ALA A 52 4.88 6.25 -0.54
C ALA A 52 5.92 5.19 -0.90
N PRO A 53 7.20 5.40 -0.54
CA PRO A 53 8.21 4.37 -0.64
C PRO A 53 7.81 3.10 0.15
N PRO A 54 8.09 1.89 -0.37
CA PRO A 54 7.73 0.64 0.32
C PRO A 54 8.36 0.50 1.70
N GLN A 55 9.58 0.99 1.89
CA GLN A 55 10.29 0.93 3.16
C GLN A 55 9.63 1.77 4.26
N ASP A 56 9.04 2.92 3.92
CA ASP A 56 8.41 3.83 4.88
C ASP A 56 7.14 3.19 5.43
N VAL A 57 6.38 2.51 4.56
CA VAL A 57 5.17 1.77 4.94
C VAL A 57 5.49 0.61 5.88
N VAL A 58 6.61 -0.09 5.66
CA VAL A 58 7.09 -1.13 6.58
C VAL A 58 7.56 -0.54 7.90
N ALA A 59 8.30 0.57 7.87
CA ALA A 59 8.81 1.24 9.08
C ALA A 59 7.66 1.76 9.96
N TYR A 60 6.63 2.35 9.37
CA TYR A 60 5.45 2.81 10.10
C TYR A 60 4.69 1.66 10.76
N ALA A 61 4.46 0.57 10.02
CA ALA A 61 3.82 -0.63 10.56
C ALA A 61 4.62 -1.24 11.73
N ALA A 62 5.95 -1.25 11.64
CA ALA A 62 6.82 -1.71 12.72
C ALA A 62 6.71 -0.81 13.96
N GLY A 63 6.62 0.52 13.76
CA GLY A 63 6.36 1.49 14.81
C GLY A 63 5.05 1.23 15.55
N LEU A 64 3.95 0.98 14.82
CA LEU A 64 2.66 0.63 15.41
C LEU A 64 2.72 -0.65 16.25
N MET A 65 3.46 -1.66 15.77
CA MET A 65 3.63 -2.94 16.45
C MET A 65 4.63 -2.88 17.63
N GLY A 66 5.34 -1.76 17.82
CA GLY A 66 6.39 -1.66 18.84
C GLY A 66 7.60 -2.55 18.58
N VAL A 67 7.88 -2.90 17.32
CA VAL A 67 8.99 -3.77 16.93
C VAL A 67 10.04 -3.02 16.11
N THR A 68 11.28 -3.50 16.13
CA THR A 68 12.34 -2.95 15.29
C THR A 68 12.07 -3.30 13.81
N PRO A 69 12.05 -2.32 12.88
CA PRO A 69 11.90 -2.61 11.47
C PRO A 69 13.10 -3.42 10.94
N PRO A 70 12.91 -4.34 9.98
CA PRO A 70 14.03 -5.11 9.39
C PRO A 70 15.06 -4.16 8.75
N PRO A 71 16.34 -4.52 8.60
CA PRO A 71 17.35 -3.63 8.02
C PRO A 71 17.01 -3.23 6.58
N GLU A 72 17.54 -2.09 6.16
CA GLU A 72 17.43 -1.62 4.78
C GLU A 72 18.34 -2.44 3.86
N ILE A 73 17.84 -2.73 2.67
CA ILE A 73 18.57 -3.47 1.64
C ILE A 73 18.63 -2.58 0.39
N PRO A 74 19.83 -2.19 -0.09
CA PRO A 74 19.94 -1.46 -1.36
C PRO A 74 19.41 -2.30 -2.53
N PHE A 75 18.65 -1.66 -3.42
CA PHE A 75 18.05 -2.34 -4.57
C PHE A 75 19.10 -2.95 -5.51
N GLU A 76 20.24 -2.29 -5.65
CA GLU A 76 21.35 -2.66 -6.52
C GLU A 76 21.97 -4.00 -6.11
N THR A 77 22.07 -4.24 -4.80
CA THR A 77 22.70 -5.44 -4.22
C THR A 77 21.69 -6.52 -3.84
N ALA A 78 20.39 -6.24 -3.95
CA ALA A 78 19.35 -7.18 -3.57
C ALA A 78 19.25 -8.34 -4.58
N GLN A 79 19.26 -9.56 -4.06
CA GLN A 79 18.89 -10.75 -4.81
C GLN A 79 17.37 -10.82 -4.91
N LEU A 80 16.86 -10.48 -6.09
CA LEU A 80 15.44 -10.39 -6.40
C LEU A 80 15.13 -11.30 -7.58
N SER A 81 13.95 -11.94 -7.56
CA SER A 81 13.46 -12.67 -8.73
C SER A 81 13.26 -11.72 -9.93
N PRO A 82 13.23 -12.23 -11.17
CA PRO A 82 12.99 -11.39 -12.35
C PRO A 82 11.70 -10.57 -12.26
N MET A 83 10.63 -11.17 -11.74
CA MET A 83 9.34 -10.51 -11.53
C MET A 83 9.45 -9.37 -10.50
N ALA A 84 10.14 -9.62 -9.39
CA ALA A 84 10.41 -8.61 -8.37
C ALA A 84 11.16 -7.41 -8.96
N ARG A 85 12.21 -7.68 -9.74
CA ARG A 85 13.01 -6.64 -10.39
C ARG A 85 12.20 -5.84 -11.40
N SER A 86 11.34 -6.50 -12.19
CA SER A 86 10.43 -5.85 -13.15
C SER A 86 9.41 -4.95 -12.45
N PHE A 87 8.81 -5.38 -11.35
CA PHE A 87 7.87 -4.55 -10.58
C PHE A 87 8.51 -3.26 -10.05
N TYR A 88 9.76 -3.33 -9.58
CA TYR A 88 10.53 -2.14 -9.20
C TYR A 88 11.03 -1.33 -10.41
N GLY A 89 10.96 -1.87 -11.64
CA GLY A 89 11.28 -1.15 -12.87
C GLY A 89 10.27 -0.05 -13.20
N GLU A 90 9.02 -0.20 -12.78
CA GLU A 90 7.98 0.81 -12.94
C GLU A 90 7.95 1.78 -11.75
N ASN A 91 7.92 3.09 -12.02
CA ASN A 91 7.75 4.12 -10.99
C ASN A 91 6.74 5.17 -11.49
N LYS A 92 5.49 5.07 -11.02
CA LYS A 92 4.40 5.98 -11.41
C LYS A 92 3.69 6.55 -10.19
N ARG A 93 3.35 7.83 -10.26
CA ARG A 93 2.43 8.50 -9.32
C ARG A 93 1.09 8.65 -10.01
N VAL A 94 0.05 8.06 -9.45
CA VAL A 94 -1.27 8.02 -10.07
C VAL A 94 -2.15 9.05 -9.38
N ALA A 95 -2.72 9.98 -10.16
CA ALA A 95 -3.66 10.95 -9.63
C ALA A 95 -5.06 10.35 -9.50
N ASN A 96 -5.76 10.67 -8.41
CA ASN A 96 -7.14 10.29 -8.11
C ASN A 96 -8.14 11.47 -8.27
N THR A 97 -7.76 12.49 -9.04
CA THR A 97 -8.54 13.72 -9.18
C THR A 97 -9.93 13.47 -9.77
N ALA A 98 -10.07 12.53 -10.71
CA ALA A 98 -11.35 12.21 -11.35
C ALA A 98 -12.39 11.67 -10.36
N ILE A 99 -12.00 10.74 -9.47
CA ILE A 99 -12.93 10.14 -8.50
C ILE A 99 -13.29 11.13 -7.39
N LYS A 100 -12.34 12.00 -6.99
CA LYS A 100 -12.61 13.12 -6.08
C LYS A 100 -13.55 14.16 -6.69
N ALA A 101 -13.35 14.50 -7.97
CA ALA A 101 -14.24 15.41 -8.69
C ALA A 101 -15.65 14.83 -8.88
N ALA A 102 -15.77 13.50 -8.93
CA ALA A 102 -17.05 12.80 -8.90
C ALA A 102 -17.73 12.82 -7.50
N GLY A 103 -17.08 13.37 -6.48
CA GLY A 103 -17.63 13.56 -5.13
C GLY A 103 -17.19 12.54 -4.10
N TYR A 104 -16.41 11.52 -4.48
CA TYR A 104 -15.95 10.51 -3.53
C TYR A 104 -14.94 11.08 -2.53
N ARG A 105 -15.09 10.71 -1.26
CA ARG A 105 -14.17 11.08 -0.18
C ARG A 105 -13.57 9.82 0.42
N PHE A 106 -12.25 9.68 0.30
CA PHE A 106 -11.53 8.55 0.86
C PHE A 106 -11.63 8.53 2.38
N ARG A 107 -11.98 7.38 2.93
CA ARG A 107 -11.96 7.12 4.38
C ARG A 107 -10.53 7.05 4.90
N PHE A 108 -9.63 6.52 4.08
CA PHE A 108 -8.21 6.39 4.37
C PHE A 108 -7.40 7.13 3.29
N PRO A 109 -7.18 8.45 3.46
CA PRO A 109 -6.46 9.25 2.47
C PRO A 109 -4.98 8.90 2.36
N ASP A 110 -4.44 8.11 3.30
CA ASP A 110 -3.07 7.62 3.25
C ASP A 110 -2.92 6.26 3.95
N TYR A 111 -1.75 5.64 3.77
CA TYR A 111 -1.44 4.35 4.40
C TYR A 111 -1.36 4.42 5.94
N ARG A 112 -1.16 5.60 6.53
CA ARG A 112 -0.98 5.76 7.98
C ARG A 112 -2.32 5.64 8.67
N SER A 113 -3.30 6.44 8.25
CA SER A 113 -4.69 6.37 8.69
C SER A 113 -5.30 4.98 8.51
N ALA A 114 -5.00 4.32 7.38
CA ALA A 114 -5.39 2.92 7.15
C ALA A 114 -4.78 1.98 8.21
N PHE A 115 -3.47 2.07 8.45
CA PHE A 115 -2.81 1.20 9.42
C PHE A 115 -3.21 1.49 10.87
N ASP A 116 -3.39 2.75 11.25
CA ASP A 116 -3.84 3.13 12.60
C ASP A 116 -5.20 2.49 12.90
N GLN A 117 -6.14 2.56 11.94
CA GLN A 117 -7.45 1.93 12.07
C GLN A 117 -7.33 0.41 12.14
N MET A 118 -6.64 -0.22 11.17
CA MET A 118 -6.48 -1.67 11.13
C MET A 118 -5.79 -2.23 12.39
N TRP A 119 -4.82 -1.48 12.93
CA TRP A 119 -4.13 -1.83 14.16
C TRP A 119 -5.05 -1.74 15.37
N SER A 120 -5.79 -0.63 15.49
CA SER A 120 -6.71 -0.39 16.61
C SER A 120 -7.87 -1.38 16.66
N ASP A 121 -8.38 -1.84 15.51
CA ASP A 121 -9.51 -2.76 15.44
C ASP A 121 -9.11 -4.24 15.30
N GLY A 122 -7.81 -4.52 15.17
CA GLY A 122 -7.27 -5.88 15.08
C GLY A 122 -7.51 -6.59 13.74
N ARG A 123 -8.21 -5.96 12.78
CA ARG A 123 -8.57 -6.56 11.48
C ARG A 123 -7.38 -6.80 10.56
N TRP A 124 -6.20 -6.31 10.93
CA TRP A 124 -4.97 -6.57 10.17
C TRP A 124 -4.59 -8.06 10.09
N ARG A 125 -5.09 -8.90 11.01
CA ARG A 125 -4.86 -10.35 11.03
C ARG A 125 -5.77 -11.14 10.10
N ASP A 126 -6.88 -10.56 9.67
CA ASP A 126 -7.84 -11.22 8.77
C ASP A 126 -7.32 -11.28 7.32
N GLY A 127 -6.27 -10.50 7.02
CA GLY A 127 -5.59 -10.53 5.73
C GLY A 127 -4.53 -11.63 5.67
N GLU A 128 -4.49 -12.37 4.55
CA GLU A 128 -3.36 -13.25 4.29
C GLU A 128 -2.07 -12.45 4.12
N ALA A 129 -0.95 -13.03 4.57
CA ALA A 129 0.36 -12.50 4.25
C ALA A 129 0.48 -12.41 2.72
N ARG A 130 1.04 -11.32 2.19
CA ARG A 130 1.44 -11.35 0.78
C ARG A 130 2.39 -12.53 0.64
N SER A 131 2.06 -13.48 -0.23
CA SER A 131 2.95 -14.59 -0.60
C SER A 131 4.37 -14.03 -0.72
N PRO A 132 5.37 -14.62 -0.04
CA PRO A 132 6.74 -14.22 -0.27
C PRO A 132 6.95 -14.28 -1.77
N MET A 133 7.52 -13.23 -2.35
CA MET A 133 7.91 -13.22 -3.75
C MET A 133 8.93 -14.35 -3.89
N ARG A 134 8.44 -15.56 -4.23
CA ARG A 134 9.26 -16.75 -4.32
C ARG A 134 10.33 -16.48 -5.38
N SER A 135 11.57 -16.76 -4.98
CA SER A 135 12.78 -16.69 -5.81
C SER A 135 12.64 -17.58 -7.03
#